data_AF-A0A174KPQ4-F1
#
_entry.id   AF-A0A174KPQ4-F1
#
_cell.length_a   1.000
_cell.length_b   1.000
_cell.length_c   1.000
_cell.angle_alpha   90.00
_cell.angle_beta   90.00
_cell.angle_gamma   90.00
#
_symmetry.space_group_name_H-M   'P 1'
#
loop_
_entity.id
_entity.type
_entity.pdbx_description
1 polymer ?
#
loop_
_entity_poly.entity_id
_entity_poly.type
_entity_poly.pdbx_seq_one_letter_code
_entity_poly.pdbx_strand_id
1 'polypeptide(L)'
;MCPLLYTNTNKVNVDVKYLVKEDGLIEITGEYFGTEGIPNIPEFGMMFILKSDLDKVLWYGRGPSDNYTDRKDGCKIGIYEGCVNDLVPYLRPQEYGNKSDVRYAKVFSDNGFGLIFEGENLNFSALPYTPHEIENAAHSFELPPVYHTIIRVSQEQMGVGGDDTWGAPVHEEFTISGEENHKFKFIFGVDLEKNQG
;
A
#
# COMPACT_ATOMS: atom_id res chain seq x y z
N MET A 1 -22.38 9.36 12.61
CA MET A 1 -22.44 10.83 12.57
C MET A 1 -21.23 11.36 13.32
N CYS A 2 -20.15 11.62 12.60
CA CYS A 2 -19.11 12.60 12.89
C CYS A 2 -18.72 13.11 11.51
N PRO A 3 -19.05 14.34 11.11
CA PRO A 3 -18.56 14.87 9.86
C PRO A 3 -17.04 15.02 10.05
N LEU A 4 -16.24 14.37 9.21
CA LEU A 4 -14.82 14.68 9.05
C LEU A 4 -14.74 16.10 8.48
N LEU A 5 -14.87 17.10 9.34
CA LEU A 5 -14.51 18.47 9.05
C LEU A 5 -12.99 18.49 8.96
N TYR A 6 -12.45 18.28 7.76
CA TYR A 6 -11.06 18.58 7.41
C TYR A 6 -10.89 20.11 7.45
N THR A 7 -10.89 20.71 8.64
CA THR A 7 -10.68 22.16 8.83
C THR A 7 -9.25 22.53 9.21
N ASN A 8 -8.32 21.57 9.28
CA ASN A 8 -6.91 21.89 9.42
C ASN A 8 -6.19 21.74 8.07
N THR A 9 -6.03 22.85 7.37
CA THR A 9 -5.02 23.04 6.31
C THR A 9 -3.62 23.15 6.94
N ASN A 10 -3.23 22.17 7.76
CA ASN A 10 -1.84 22.06 8.16
C ASN A 10 -1.08 21.55 6.93
N LYS A 11 -0.18 22.38 6.42
CA LYS A 11 0.65 22.03 5.26
C LYS A 11 1.80 21.17 5.74
N VAL A 12 2.03 20.07 5.04
CA VAL A 12 3.22 19.24 5.19
C VAL A 12 4.09 19.42 3.96
N ASN A 13 5.40 19.26 4.11
CA ASN A 13 6.34 19.26 3.00
C ASN A 13 6.77 17.83 2.71
N VAL A 14 6.74 17.46 1.43
CA VAL A 14 7.20 16.15 0.95
C VAL A 14 8.03 16.37 -0.30
N ASP A 15 9.26 15.88 -0.28
CA ASP A 15 10.12 15.83 -1.46
C ASP A 15 10.06 14.44 -2.09
N VAL A 16 9.87 14.39 -3.41
CA VAL A 16 9.94 13.14 -4.19
C VAL A 16 11.02 13.27 -5.25
N LYS A 17 12.01 12.39 -5.18
CA LYS A 17 13.13 12.34 -6.13
C LYS A 17 12.97 11.11 -7.01
N TYR A 18 13.13 11.32 -8.32
CA TYR A 18 13.10 10.27 -9.33
C TYR A 18 14.48 10.17 -9.98
N LEU A 19 15.09 8.99 -9.91
CA LEU A 19 16.34 8.67 -10.58
C LEU A 19 16.08 7.59 -11.62
N VAL A 20 16.17 7.96 -12.90
CA VAL A 20 16.09 7.02 -14.01
C VAL A 20 17.45 6.37 -14.20
N LYS A 21 17.52 5.05 -14.06
CA LYS A 21 18.74 4.24 -14.20
C LYS A 21 18.97 3.85 -15.67
N GLU A 22 20.19 3.42 -15.99
CA GLU A 22 20.58 3.00 -17.35
C GLU A 22 19.79 1.78 -17.85
N ASP A 23 19.32 0.92 -16.94
CA ASP A 23 18.48 -0.26 -17.21
C ASP A 23 17.00 0.07 -17.43
N GLY A 24 16.61 1.36 -17.36
CA GLY A 24 15.24 1.82 -17.50
C GLY A 24 14.39 1.70 -16.23
N LEU A 25 14.94 1.16 -15.13
CA LEU A 25 14.30 1.18 -13.83
C LEU A 25 14.33 2.60 -13.25
N ILE A 26 13.30 2.93 -12.47
CA ILE A 26 13.18 4.23 -11.81
C ILE A 26 13.28 3.99 -10.32
N GLU A 27 14.32 4.56 -9.72
CA GLU A 27 14.45 4.64 -8.28
C GLU A 27 13.70 5.88 -7.77
N ILE A 28 12.78 5.67 -6.84
CA ILE A 28 12.01 6.71 -6.18
C ILE A 28 12.48 6.83 -4.74
N THR A 29 12.69 8.07 -4.30
CA THR A 29 12.89 8.39 -2.89
C THR A 29 11.86 9.43 -2.46
N GLY A 30 11.06 9.10 -1.44
CA GLY A 30 10.12 10.01 -0.79
C GLY A 30 10.66 10.44 0.57
N GLU A 31 10.65 11.73 0.85
CA GLU A 31 11.08 12.34 2.12
C GLU A 31 9.96 13.24 2.64
N TYR A 32 9.32 12.84 3.74
CA TYR A 32 8.35 13.63 4.48
C TYR A 32 9.05 14.38 5.60
N PHE A 33 8.78 15.68 5.72
CA PHE A 33 9.31 16.52 6.77
C PHE A 33 8.27 16.69 7.87
N GLY A 34 8.58 16.13 9.04
CA GLY A 34 7.76 16.18 10.23
C GLY A 34 7.34 17.61 10.56
N THR A 35 6.06 17.77 10.91
CA THR A 35 5.47 19.09 11.19
C THR A 35 4.71 19.02 12.50
N GLU A 36 5.02 19.93 13.43
CA GLU A 36 4.35 20.02 14.73
C GLU A 36 2.83 20.18 14.57
N GLY A 37 2.07 19.45 15.39
CA GLY A 37 0.61 19.46 15.37
C GLY A 37 -0.03 18.62 14.25
N ILE A 38 0.76 17.84 13.50
CA ILE A 38 0.23 16.80 12.61
C ILE A 38 0.04 15.53 13.45
N PRO A 39 -1.19 14.95 13.49
CA PRO A 39 -1.43 13.69 14.20
C PRO A 39 -0.69 12.53 13.52
N ASN A 40 -0.72 11.36 14.15
CA ASN A 40 -0.23 10.14 13.51
C ASN A 40 -0.87 9.94 12.12
N ILE A 41 -0.03 9.63 11.13
CA ILE A 41 -0.47 9.44 9.75
C ILE A 41 -0.80 7.96 9.50
N PRO A 42 -1.84 7.65 8.70
CA PRO A 42 -2.26 6.26 8.50
C PRO A 42 -1.27 5.45 7.64
N GLU A 43 -0.63 6.09 6.67
CA GLU A 43 0.31 5.50 5.74
C GLU A 43 1.21 6.58 5.14
N PHE A 44 2.48 6.26 4.89
CA PHE A 44 3.37 7.05 4.04
C PHE A 44 3.94 6.21 2.90
N GLY A 45 3.52 6.54 1.67
CA GLY A 45 3.87 5.78 0.47
C GLY A 45 3.45 6.45 -0.84
N MET A 46 3.53 5.69 -1.93
CA MET A 46 3.05 6.06 -3.25
C MET A 46 1.93 5.15 -3.73
N MET A 47 0.99 5.74 -4.47
CA MET A 47 -0.10 5.03 -5.13
C MET A 47 0.01 5.14 -6.65
N PHE A 48 -0.16 4.02 -7.34
CA PHE A 48 -0.19 3.91 -8.79
C PHE A 48 -1.57 3.43 -9.23
N ILE A 49 -2.10 4.03 -10.30
CA ILE A 49 -3.39 3.66 -10.90
C ILE A 49 -3.11 3.10 -12.28
N LEU A 50 -3.32 1.81 -12.44
CA LEU A 50 -3.06 1.08 -13.67
C LEU A 50 -4.36 0.55 -14.27
N LYS A 51 -4.30 0.07 -15.50
CA LYS A 51 -5.43 -0.62 -16.14
C LYS A 51 -5.72 -1.93 -15.38
N SER A 52 -7.00 -2.30 -15.34
CA SER A 52 -7.48 -3.50 -14.64
C SER A 52 -7.03 -4.83 -15.25
N ASP A 53 -6.39 -4.83 -16.43
CA ASP A 53 -5.83 -6.04 -17.05
C ASP A 53 -4.52 -6.50 -16.38
N LEU A 54 -3.89 -5.65 -15.56
CA LEU A 54 -2.80 -6.06 -14.66
C LEU A 54 -3.41 -6.59 -13.36
N ASP A 55 -3.93 -7.81 -13.39
CA ASP A 55 -4.73 -8.40 -12.32
C ASP A 55 -4.03 -9.52 -11.52
N LYS A 56 -2.80 -9.89 -11.88
CA LYS A 56 -2.01 -10.88 -11.15
C LYS A 56 -0.96 -10.20 -10.30
N VAL A 57 -0.80 -10.68 -9.08
CA VAL A 57 0.25 -10.22 -8.16
C VAL A 57 1.12 -11.40 -7.72
N LEU A 58 2.43 -11.20 -7.73
CA LEU A 58 3.42 -12.11 -7.14
C LEU A 58 4.29 -11.28 -6.20
N TRP A 59 4.56 -11.74 -4.99
CA TRP A 59 5.45 -11.01 -4.08
C TRP A 59 6.34 -11.92 -3.28
N TYR A 60 7.53 -11.42 -2.93
CA TYR A 60 8.41 -12.01 -1.95
C TYR A 60 8.39 -11.17 -0.67
N GLY A 61 7.71 -11.68 0.36
CA GLY A 61 7.46 -10.96 1.61
C GLY A 61 6.59 -11.79 2.55
N ARG A 62 5.87 -11.15 3.48
CA ARG A 62 4.93 -11.87 4.35
C ARG A 62 3.65 -12.26 3.63
N GLY A 63 3.20 -13.49 3.86
CA GLY A 63 1.94 -13.99 3.29
C GLY A 63 1.54 -15.40 3.76
N PRO A 64 0.53 -16.00 3.12
CA PRO A 64 -0.23 -15.47 1.98
C PRO A 64 -1.29 -14.41 2.38
N SER A 65 -1.72 -14.42 3.64
CA SER A 65 -2.74 -13.49 4.14
C SER A 65 -2.25 -12.05 4.23
N ASP A 66 -3.19 -11.11 4.28
CA ASP A 66 -2.90 -9.73 4.64
C ASP A 66 -2.34 -9.62 6.07
N ASN A 67 -1.49 -8.63 6.28
CA ASN A 67 -0.82 -8.43 7.56
C ASN A 67 -0.47 -6.95 7.77
N TYR A 68 -0.30 -6.58 9.04
CA TYR A 68 -0.04 -5.21 9.49
C TYR A 68 1.06 -5.24 10.56
N THR A 69 1.66 -4.09 10.86
CA THR A 69 2.84 -4.02 11.74
C THR A 69 2.60 -4.65 13.14
N ASP A 70 1.37 -4.53 13.66
CA ASP A 70 0.89 -5.10 14.92
C ASP A 70 0.27 -6.51 14.79
N ARG A 71 0.12 -7.03 13.55
CA ARG A 71 -0.52 -8.31 13.24
C ARG A 71 0.17 -9.02 12.07
N LYS A 72 1.49 -9.25 12.17
CA LYS A 72 2.27 -9.90 11.10
C LYS A 72 2.93 -11.24 11.46
N ASP A 73 2.98 -11.60 12.74
CA ASP A 73 3.70 -12.81 13.19
C ASP A 73 3.09 -14.12 12.69
N GLY A 74 1.80 -14.13 12.34
CA GLY A 74 1.14 -15.28 11.70
C GLY A 74 1.54 -15.49 10.23
N CYS A 75 2.15 -14.49 9.58
CA CYS A 75 2.52 -14.55 8.17
C CYS A 75 4.02 -14.82 8.00
N LYS A 76 4.36 -15.85 7.24
CA LYS A 76 5.75 -16.25 6.98
C LYS A 76 6.32 -15.48 5.78
N ILE A 77 7.64 -15.35 5.75
CA ILE A 77 8.35 -14.84 4.57
C ILE A 77 8.42 -15.95 3.52
N GLY A 78 7.99 -15.65 2.31
CA GLY A 78 7.96 -16.59 1.18
C GLY A 78 7.57 -15.89 -0.12
N ILE A 79 7.59 -16.64 -1.21
CA ILE A 79 7.05 -16.20 -2.50
C ILE A 79 5.59 -16.64 -2.57
N TYR A 80 4.70 -15.69 -2.82
CA TYR A 80 3.27 -15.90 -2.89
C TYR A 80 2.71 -15.28 -4.17
N GLU A 81 1.55 -15.79 -4.60
CA GLU A 81 0.81 -15.31 -5.76
C GLU A 81 -0.66 -15.08 -5.38
N GLY A 82 -1.33 -14.17 -6.06
CA GLY A 82 -2.74 -13.86 -5.88
C GLY A 82 -3.33 -13.06 -7.04
N CYS A 83 -4.63 -12.78 -6.96
CA CYS A 83 -5.33 -11.92 -7.91
C CYS A 83 -5.72 -10.59 -7.25
N VAL A 84 -5.58 -9.49 -7.99
CA VAL A 84 -6.03 -8.15 -7.58
C VAL A 84 -7.51 -8.15 -7.26
N ASN A 85 -8.30 -8.95 -7.98
CA ASN A 85 -9.75 -9.04 -7.81
C ASN A 85 -10.18 -9.96 -6.66
N ASP A 86 -9.26 -10.56 -5.91
CA ASP A 86 -9.58 -11.39 -4.75
C ASP A 86 -9.97 -10.50 -3.55
N LEU A 87 -11.25 -10.10 -3.53
CA LEU A 87 -11.81 -9.29 -2.46
C LEU A 87 -11.90 -10.10 -1.15
N VAL A 88 -11.41 -9.52 -0.06
CA VAL A 88 -11.72 -10.02 1.29
C VAL A 88 -13.14 -9.56 1.64
N PRO A 89 -14.08 -10.46 1.93
CA PRO A 89 -15.50 -10.14 2.06
C PRO A 89 -15.83 -9.59 3.45
N TYR A 90 -15.19 -8.49 3.87
CA TYR A 90 -15.65 -7.76 5.04
C TYR A 90 -17.09 -7.26 4.82
N LEU A 91 -17.94 -7.38 5.84
CA LEU A 91 -19.36 -6.99 5.73
C LEU A 91 -19.51 -5.52 5.34
N ARG A 92 -18.70 -4.66 5.97
CA ARG A 92 -18.46 -3.28 5.55
C ARG A 92 -17.07 -3.21 4.91
N PRO A 93 -16.94 -2.73 3.66
CA PRO A 93 -15.64 -2.48 3.05
C PRO A 93 -14.76 -1.62 3.96
N GLN A 94 -13.52 -2.06 4.15
CA GLN A 94 -12.51 -1.49 5.03
C GLN A 94 -11.14 -1.74 4.41
N GLU A 95 -10.08 -1.09 4.92
CA GLU A 95 -8.69 -1.34 4.51
C GLU A 95 -8.33 -2.84 4.61
N TYR A 96 -7.72 -3.38 3.55
CA TYR A 96 -7.33 -4.79 3.48
C TYR A 96 -6.19 -5.00 2.48
N GLY A 97 -5.63 -6.21 2.47
CA GLY A 97 -4.73 -6.63 1.39
C GLY A 97 -3.26 -6.26 1.56
N ASN A 98 -2.89 -5.47 2.58
CA ASN A 98 -1.50 -5.13 2.87
C ASN A 98 -0.60 -6.37 3.04
N LYS A 99 0.61 -6.29 2.50
CA LYS A 99 1.68 -7.28 2.64
C LYS A 99 2.92 -6.57 3.18
N SER A 100 3.38 -6.93 4.37
CA SER A 100 4.56 -6.32 4.98
C SER A 100 5.85 -7.09 4.65
N ASP A 101 6.99 -6.45 4.96
CA ASP A 101 8.34 -6.98 4.80
C ASP A 101 8.60 -7.48 3.37
N VAL A 102 8.00 -6.81 2.38
CA VAL A 102 8.12 -7.13 0.96
C VAL A 102 9.46 -6.66 0.43
N ARG A 103 10.15 -7.56 -0.26
CA ARG A 103 11.44 -7.31 -0.92
C ARG A 103 11.27 -6.99 -2.39
N TYR A 104 10.35 -7.71 -3.03
CA TYR A 104 9.85 -7.35 -4.35
C TYR A 104 8.41 -7.79 -4.53
N ALA A 105 7.71 -7.09 -5.41
CA ALA A 105 6.39 -7.46 -5.91
C ALA A 105 6.31 -7.23 -7.41
N LYS A 106 5.58 -8.08 -8.11
CA LYS A 106 5.28 -8.01 -9.53
C LYS A 106 3.78 -7.93 -9.69
N VAL A 107 3.32 -6.99 -10.51
CA VAL A 107 1.92 -6.86 -10.90
C VAL A 107 1.85 -6.93 -12.42
N PHE A 108 1.17 -7.95 -12.94
CA PHE A 108 1.27 -8.32 -14.35
C PHE A 108 -0.06 -8.85 -14.89
N SER A 109 -0.16 -8.84 -16.22
CA SER A 109 -1.31 -9.32 -16.97
C SER A 109 -1.07 -10.71 -17.57
N ASP A 110 -2.13 -11.33 -18.09
CA ASP A 110 -2.04 -12.62 -18.80
C ASP A 110 -1.05 -12.62 -19.97
N ASN A 111 -0.88 -11.48 -20.65
CA ASN A 111 0.03 -11.37 -21.79
C ASN A 111 1.52 -11.26 -21.38
N GLY A 112 1.80 -11.19 -20.07
CA GLY A 112 3.16 -11.12 -19.54
C GLY A 112 3.72 -9.71 -19.36
N PHE A 113 3.05 -8.66 -19.83
CA PHE A 113 3.38 -7.29 -19.46
C PHE A 113 3.08 -7.06 -17.97
N GLY A 114 4.02 -6.43 -17.27
CA GLY A 114 3.86 -6.10 -15.87
C GLY A 114 4.89 -5.10 -15.38
N LEU A 115 4.69 -4.68 -14.14
CA LEU A 115 5.62 -3.85 -13.38
C LEU A 115 6.22 -4.65 -12.24
N ILE A 116 7.49 -4.39 -11.97
CA ILE A 116 8.20 -4.86 -10.78
C ILE A 116 8.43 -3.68 -9.83
N PHE A 117 8.31 -3.96 -8.54
CA PHE A 117 8.59 -3.04 -7.44
C PHE A 117 9.57 -3.73 -6.50
N GLU A 118 10.68 -3.08 -6.16
CA GLU A 118 11.76 -3.63 -5.34
C GLU A 118 12.14 -2.66 -4.24
N GLY A 119 12.45 -3.17 -3.06
CA GLY A 119 12.90 -2.34 -1.94
C GLY A 119 13.17 -3.18 -0.69
N GLU A 120 13.54 -2.51 0.39
CA GLU A 120 13.81 -3.19 1.66
C GLU A 120 12.64 -3.00 2.63
N ASN A 121 11.99 -4.11 2.97
CA ASN A 121 10.89 -4.18 3.94
C ASN A 121 9.68 -3.28 3.59
N LEU A 122 9.27 -3.29 2.32
CA LEU A 122 8.11 -2.53 1.86
C LEU A 122 6.80 -3.10 2.44
N ASN A 123 5.84 -2.22 2.62
CA ASN A 123 4.41 -2.54 2.62
C ASN A 123 3.90 -2.44 1.18
N PHE A 124 3.14 -3.44 0.75
CA PHE A 124 2.64 -3.53 -0.62
C PHE A 124 1.18 -3.97 -0.65
N SER A 125 0.36 -3.33 -1.46
CA SER A 125 -0.97 -3.82 -1.82
C SER A 125 -1.27 -3.58 -3.30
N ALA A 126 -2.06 -4.47 -3.89
CA ALA A 126 -2.61 -4.34 -5.23
C ALA A 126 -4.09 -4.73 -5.18
N LEU A 127 -4.97 -3.74 -5.32
CA LEU A 127 -6.42 -3.86 -5.11
C LEU A 127 -7.19 -3.29 -6.31
N PRO A 128 -8.47 -3.64 -6.51
CA PRO A 128 -9.25 -3.12 -7.63
C PRO A 128 -9.86 -1.74 -7.34
N TYR A 129 -9.71 -1.25 -6.11
CA TYR A 129 -10.34 -0.03 -5.61
C TYR A 129 -9.34 0.83 -4.84
N THR A 130 -9.54 2.14 -4.92
CA THR A 130 -8.79 3.12 -4.14
C THR A 130 -9.23 3.10 -2.67
N PRO A 131 -8.38 3.57 -1.73
CA PRO A 131 -8.79 3.73 -0.33
C PRO A 131 -10.04 4.61 -0.18
N HIS A 132 -10.18 5.62 -1.05
CA HIS A 132 -11.34 6.51 -1.05
C HIS A 132 -12.63 5.79 -1.46
N GLU A 133 -12.59 4.93 -2.48
CA GLU A 133 -13.76 4.12 -2.89
C GLU A 133 -14.17 3.14 -1.79
N ILE A 134 -13.19 2.49 -1.14
CA ILE A 134 -13.43 1.58 -0.02
C ILE A 134 -14.06 2.31 1.17
N GLU A 135 -13.52 3.46 1.56
CA GLU A 135 -14.01 4.24 2.72
C GLU A 135 -15.46 4.71 2.55
N ASN A 136 -15.85 5.07 1.32
CA ASN A 136 -17.19 5.58 1.03
C ASN A 136 -18.26 4.49 0.87
N ALA A 137 -17.89 3.22 0.73
CA ALA A 137 -18.83 2.12 0.57
C ALA A 137 -19.27 1.56 1.93
N ALA A 138 -20.57 1.51 2.19
CA ALA A 138 -21.12 0.86 3.38
C ALA A 138 -21.27 -0.66 3.18
N HIS A 139 -21.45 -1.08 1.93
CA HIS A 139 -21.61 -2.48 1.54
C HIS A 139 -20.82 -2.79 0.27
N SER A 140 -20.37 -4.04 0.11
CA SER A 140 -19.54 -4.44 -1.04
C SER A 140 -20.20 -4.23 -2.41
N PHE A 141 -21.53 -4.32 -2.51
CA PHE A 141 -22.26 -4.09 -3.76
C PHE A 141 -22.35 -2.59 -4.16
N GLU A 142 -21.95 -1.67 -3.27
CA GLU A 142 -21.89 -0.23 -3.55
C GLU A 142 -20.55 0.17 -4.18
N LEU A 143 -19.56 -0.73 -4.19
CA LEU A 143 -18.28 -0.50 -4.85
C LEU A 143 -18.49 -0.34 -6.37
N PRO A 144 -17.76 0.56 -7.03
CA PRO A 144 -17.89 0.77 -8.46
C PRO A 144 -17.45 -0.47 -9.24
N PRO A 145 -17.82 -0.59 -10.53
CA PRO A 145 -17.21 -1.61 -11.38
C PRO A 145 -15.68 -1.46 -11.42
N VAL A 146 -14.97 -2.59 -11.53
CA VAL A 146 -13.50 -2.60 -11.55
C VAL A 146 -12.98 -2.08 -12.89
N TYR A 147 -12.33 -0.92 -12.84
CA TYR A 147 -11.69 -0.29 -14.02
C TYR A 147 -10.17 -0.20 -13.90
N HIS A 148 -9.63 -0.39 -12.69
CA HIS A 148 -8.22 -0.14 -12.41
C HIS A 148 -7.63 -1.22 -11.50
N THR A 149 -6.31 -1.33 -11.56
CA THR A 149 -5.49 -1.95 -10.52
C THR A 149 -4.80 -0.82 -9.76
N ILE A 150 -5.09 -0.72 -8.47
CA ILE A 150 -4.55 0.27 -7.55
C ILE A 150 -3.41 -0.38 -6.77
N ILE A 151 -2.18 0.06 -7.05
CA ILE A 151 -1.00 -0.40 -6.33
C ILE A 151 -0.61 0.64 -5.30
N ARG A 152 -0.39 0.21 -4.05
CA ARG A 152 0.22 1.05 -3.01
C ARG A 152 1.54 0.43 -2.57
N VAL A 153 2.57 1.27 -2.54
CA VAL A 153 3.91 0.93 -2.07
C VAL A 153 4.28 1.93 -0.99
N SER A 154 4.44 1.46 0.24
CA SER A 154 4.73 2.28 1.41
C SER A 154 5.87 1.67 2.21
N GLN A 155 6.58 2.48 2.98
CA GLN A 155 7.51 1.95 3.99
C GLN A 155 6.75 1.54 5.24
N GLU A 156 5.77 2.36 5.61
CA GLU A 156 5.08 2.26 6.87
C GLU A 156 3.58 2.45 6.64
N GLN A 157 2.82 1.55 7.27
CA GLN A 157 1.39 1.64 7.45
C GLN A 157 1.11 1.39 8.93
N MET A 158 0.29 2.24 9.53
CA MET A 158 -0.08 2.14 10.94
C MET A 158 -0.74 0.78 11.23
N GLY A 159 -0.56 0.29 12.47
CA GLY A 159 -1.24 -0.91 12.95
C GLY A 159 -2.76 -0.79 12.92
N VAL A 160 -3.44 -1.93 13.06
CA VAL A 160 -4.91 -1.99 13.09
C VAL A 160 -5.46 -1.67 14.47
N GLY A 161 -4.74 -2.03 15.54
CA GLY A 161 -5.20 -1.97 16.92
C GLY A 161 -6.20 -3.08 17.25
N GLY A 162 -7.15 -2.78 18.13
CA GLY A 162 -8.25 -3.69 18.48
C GLY A 162 -8.27 -4.20 19.92
N ASP A 163 -7.57 -3.52 20.84
CA ASP A 163 -7.73 -3.76 22.30
C ASP A 163 -9.20 -3.60 22.73
N ASP A 164 -9.89 -2.61 22.16
CA ASP A 164 -11.34 -2.51 22.15
C ASP A 164 -11.85 -1.90 20.83
N THR A 165 -13.18 -1.85 20.65
CA THR A 165 -13.82 -1.26 19.45
C THR A 165 -14.51 0.07 19.73
N TRP A 166 -14.25 0.71 20.88
CA TRP A 166 -14.96 1.92 21.32
C TRP A 166 -14.03 3.05 21.81
N GLY A 167 -12.71 2.95 21.60
CA GLY A 167 -11.82 4.11 21.71
C GLY A 167 -10.36 3.82 21.94
N ALA A 168 -9.94 2.56 22.14
CA ALA A 168 -8.53 2.24 22.32
C ALA A 168 -7.73 2.55 21.04
N PRO A 169 -6.67 3.39 21.12
CA PRO A 169 -5.82 3.66 19.98
C PRO A 169 -4.91 2.47 19.67
N VAL A 170 -4.28 2.51 18.50
CA VAL A 170 -3.13 1.66 18.17
C VAL A 170 -2.01 1.95 19.16
N HIS A 171 -1.31 0.92 19.64
CA HIS A 171 -0.17 1.07 20.54
C HIS A 171 0.93 1.91 19.86
N GLU A 172 1.62 2.75 20.65
CA GLU A 172 2.52 3.79 20.14
C GLU A 172 3.61 3.25 19.21
N GLU A 173 4.16 2.06 19.49
CA GLU A 173 5.18 1.39 18.67
C GLU A 173 4.71 0.96 17.28
N PHE A 174 3.39 1.00 17.04
CA PHE A 174 2.77 0.64 15.76
C PHE A 174 2.12 1.85 15.06
N THR A 175 2.40 3.07 15.54
CA THR A 175 1.95 4.32 14.93
C THR A 175 3.04 4.97 14.08
N ILE A 176 2.64 5.88 13.19
CA ILE A 176 3.55 6.68 12.36
C ILE A 176 3.37 8.15 12.74
N SER A 177 4.37 8.75 13.40
CA SER A 177 4.25 10.12 13.90
C SER A 177 4.21 11.15 12.78
N GLY A 178 3.19 12.00 12.74
CA GLY A 178 3.14 13.12 11.79
C GLY A 178 4.17 14.22 12.07
N GLU A 179 4.76 14.22 13.26
CA GLU A 179 5.74 15.23 13.68
C GLU A 179 7.18 14.83 13.38
N GLU A 180 7.40 13.58 12.96
CA GLU A 180 8.73 13.03 12.66
C GLU A 180 9.01 13.00 11.15
N ASN A 181 10.29 13.02 10.80
CA ASN A 181 10.69 12.86 9.41
C ASN A 181 10.58 11.40 8.99
N HIS A 182 9.93 11.15 7.86
CA HIS A 182 9.82 9.82 7.28
C HIS A 182 10.51 9.78 5.94
N LYS A 183 11.17 8.66 5.65
CA LYS A 183 11.85 8.46 4.38
C LYS A 183 11.67 7.05 3.89
N PHE A 184 11.41 6.92 2.60
CA PHE A 184 11.39 5.63 1.95
C PHE A 184 12.00 5.68 0.57
N LYS A 185 12.37 4.49 0.11
CA LYS A 185 13.04 4.29 -1.16
C LYS A 185 12.62 2.95 -1.75
N PHE A 186 12.24 2.96 -3.01
CA PHE A 186 11.96 1.76 -3.77
C PHE A 186 12.33 1.98 -5.24
N ILE A 187 12.49 0.89 -5.97
CA ILE A 187 12.72 0.88 -7.41
C ILE A 187 11.46 0.32 -8.05
N PHE A 188 11.04 0.90 -9.17
CA PHE A 188 10.00 0.29 -10.00
C PHE A 188 10.34 0.41 -11.47
N GLY A 189 9.77 -0.48 -12.28
CA GLY A 189 9.93 -0.43 -13.73
C GLY A 189 9.18 -1.56 -14.42
N VAL A 190 9.33 -1.65 -15.74
CA VAL A 190 8.76 -2.73 -16.53
C VAL A 190 9.47 -4.04 -16.17
N ASP A 191 8.71 -5.11 -15.92
CA ASP A 191 9.26 -6.44 -15.75
C ASP A 191 9.73 -6.98 -17.11
N LEU A 192 11.03 -6.86 -17.38
CA LEU A 192 11.63 -7.22 -18.66
C LEU A 192 11.97 -8.71 -18.80
N GLU A 193 11.71 -9.55 -17.77
CA GLU A 193 12.06 -10.98 -17.79
C GLU A 193 11.37 -11.79 -18.90
N LYS A 194 10.40 -11.21 -19.62
CA LYS A 194 9.68 -11.88 -20.74
C LYS A 194 10.00 -11.39 -22.15
N ASN A 195 10.93 -10.46 -22.36
CA ASN A 195 11.27 -9.98 -23.72
C ASN A 195 12.40 -10.77 -24.43
N GLN A 196 12.71 -12.00 -23.99
CA GLN A 196 13.69 -12.89 -24.62
C GLN A 196 13.05 -14.16 -25.24
N GLY A 197 11.94 -13.99 -25.96
CA GLY A 197 11.33 -15.04 -26.79
C GLY A 197 11.44 -14.73 -28.28
#